data_AF-A0A9D5K951-F1
#
_entry.id   AF-A0A9D5K951-F1
#
_cell.length_a   1.000
_cell.length_b   1.000
_cell.length_c   1.000
_cell.angle_alpha   90.00
_cell.angle_beta   90.00
_cell.angle_gamma   90.00
#
_symmetry.space_group_name_H-M   'P 1'
#
loop_
_entity.id
_entity.type
_entity.pdbx_description
1 polymer ?
#
loop_
_entity_poly.entity_id
_entity_poly.type
_entity_poly.pdbx_seq_one_letter_code
_entity_poly.pdbx_strand_id
1 'polypeptide(L)'
;MKRMVFVSIVVLLVTPAVLSARTGRLGFRAYVSPETDSVTKEAERLMKWGQYEEAAGMLETKITDAMQSGDSVELCLFLNRASEAYLRSGNITTATERAETALELCRELPKGQAKLAALSLQSLGNAHLVAEDFDKALEVYEQALKIGVNALGSEDPAVAEAHMKIGALYIEQGEYREGWSHFRKAIEIRRISQGVRHPEVALSHIRIGAICNEHGFYPQSLNNYQKALEIQLERFEDDHPSVAVTCNLIGRTYRNMGETDSALFYLEKSVELLEASLSRVETAEQLELAIIKVSEQYQPLISLLLEEGRTEEAFGYIERSKLKELKEAFEERYEIDLGTGEMKENLDESQRLAGELEELEEQLAEEQAKPDSLRDDEIIADLSQTLAETKEEYFTIAAQIQSDPDYAFAVRVNPTDIGVLRGDLPEGQKLLMIYSSDEELYLFCVSRDGYEVKTVPVTQDSLDYLVSRCRELCSAEKAQELYNKGMLFSWSWEDDGAKPYDEEVRPLISVLSALYDYLVEPFEVELESAEIVTFVPSG
;
A
#
# COMPACT_ATOMS: atom_id res chain seq x y z
N MET A 1 23.18 8.62 -27.10
CA MET A 1 22.71 8.90 -25.73
C MET A 1 21.24 9.31 -25.68
N LYS A 2 20.83 10.51 -26.15
CA LYS A 2 19.42 10.96 -26.06
C LYS A 2 18.38 9.92 -26.50
N ARG A 3 18.58 9.24 -27.64
CA ARG A 3 17.66 8.17 -28.11
C ARG A 3 17.72 6.85 -27.33
N MET A 4 18.85 6.52 -26.71
CA MET A 4 19.03 5.25 -25.98
C MET A 4 18.45 5.36 -24.56
N VAL A 5 18.70 6.49 -23.90
CA VAL A 5 18.10 6.85 -22.61
C VAL A 5 16.57 7.00 -22.74
N PHE A 6 16.10 7.57 -23.86
CA PHE A 6 14.67 7.66 -24.17
C PHE A 6 13.98 6.30 -24.32
N VAL A 7 14.66 5.28 -24.87
CA VAL A 7 14.12 3.91 -24.96
C VAL A 7 14.12 3.23 -23.59
N SER A 8 15.15 3.42 -22.76
CA SER A 8 15.20 2.86 -21.41
C SER A 8 14.12 3.44 -20.48
N ILE A 9 13.84 4.74 -20.53
CA ILE A 9 12.74 5.38 -19.77
C ILE A 9 11.39 4.79 -20.21
N VAL A 10 11.16 4.65 -21.52
CA VAL A 10 9.91 4.06 -22.05
C VAL A 10 9.78 2.59 -21.62
N VAL A 11 10.86 1.80 -21.65
CA VAL A 11 10.84 0.40 -21.21
C VAL A 11 10.52 0.31 -19.71
N LEU A 12 11.20 1.06 -18.83
CA LEU A 12 10.96 1.08 -17.38
C LEU A 12 9.54 1.50 -16.97
N LEU A 13 8.92 2.41 -17.73
CA LEU A 13 7.58 2.91 -17.43
C LEU A 13 6.46 2.01 -17.96
N VAL A 14 6.76 1.21 -18.98
CA VAL A 14 5.78 0.43 -19.78
C VAL A 14 5.90 -1.08 -19.55
N THR A 15 7.04 -1.60 -19.08
CA THR A 15 7.12 -2.98 -18.60
C THR A 15 6.30 -3.12 -17.33
N PRO A 16 5.26 -3.97 -17.31
CA PRO A 16 4.48 -4.19 -16.11
C PRO A 16 5.36 -4.97 -15.14
N ALA A 17 5.85 -4.28 -14.12
CA ALA A 17 5.94 -4.89 -12.81
C ALA A 17 4.51 -5.30 -12.44
N VAL A 18 4.22 -6.58 -12.61
CA VAL A 18 2.98 -7.19 -12.16
C VAL A 18 2.95 -7.03 -10.64
N LEU A 19 1.86 -6.42 -10.17
CA LEU A 19 1.39 -6.29 -8.78
C LEU A 19 2.02 -5.22 -7.86
N SER A 20 1.09 -4.39 -7.38
CA SER A 20 1.07 -3.64 -6.11
C SER A 20 1.40 -2.14 -6.19
N ALA A 21 0.36 -1.33 -5.96
CA ALA A 21 0.41 -0.11 -5.14
C ALA A 21 -1.03 0.40 -4.94
N ARG A 22 -1.78 -0.31 -4.10
CA ARG A 22 -2.97 0.23 -3.43
C ARG A 22 -2.48 1.08 -2.26
N THR A 23 -2.89 2.34 -2.24
CA THR A 23 -2.52 3.31 -1.20
C THR A 23 -3.45 3.19 0.02
N GLY A 24 -2.84 3.16 1.22
CA GLY A 24 -3.49 3.08 2.54
C GLY A 24 -4.38 4.30 2.85
N ARG A 25 -5.22 4.30 3.91
CA ARG A 25 -4.80 4.42 5.32
C ARG A 25 -5.95 4.15 6.33
N LEU A 26 -5.54 3.69 7.53
CA LEU A 26 -6.09 3.89 8.90
C LEU A 26 -7.47 3.31 9.34
N GLY A 27 -7.45 2.10 9.92
CA GLY A 27 -7.65 1.85 11.36
C GLY A 27 -9.02 2.04 12.04
N PHE A 28 -9.92 1.04 12.00
CA PHE A 28 -10.96 0.84 13.02
C PHE A 28 -11.15 -0.65 13.37
N ARG A 29 -11.18 -0.96 14.67
CA ARG A 29 -11.39 -2.30 15.22
C ARG A 29 -12.88 -2.55 15.38
N ALA A 30 -13.48 -3.32 14.48
CA ALA A 30 -14.84 -3.80 14.64
C ALA A 30 -14.86 -5.06 15.51
N TYR A 31 -15.88 -5.15 16.36
CA TYR A 31 -16.14 -6.23 17.30
C TYR A 31 -16.46 -7.51 16.52
N VAL A 32 -15.55 -8.49 16.50
CA VAL A 32 -15.73 -9.75 15.77
C VAL A 32 -16.64 -10.68 16.56
N SER A 33 -17.81 -10.98 15.99
CA SER A 33 -18.66 -12.12 16.34
C SER A 33 -17.94 -13.43 16.02
N PRO A 34 -18.03 -14.49 16.84
CA PRO A 34 -17.35 -15.74 16.57
C PRO A 34 -18.07 -16.51 15.44
N GLU A 35 -17.26 -17.05 14.53
CA GLU A 35 -17.60 -17.82 13.31
C GLU A 35 -17.83 -16.99 12.03
N THR A 36 -16.74 -16.44 11.47
CA THR A 36 -16.73 -15.87 10.11
C THR A 36 -16.23 -16.90 9.07
N ASP A 37 -17.00 -17.06 8.00
CA ASP A 37 -16.67 -17.83 6.80
C ASP A 37 -15.44 -17.23 6.04
N SER A 38 -14.76 -18.05 5.24
CA SER A 38 -13.50 -17.74 4.55
C SER A 38 -13.54 -16.42 3.77
N VAL A 39 -14.64 -16.19 3.05
CA VAL A 39 -14.86 -14.98 2.23
C VAL A 39 -14.92 -13.71 3.08
N THR A 40 -15.51 -13.76 4.27
CA THR A 40 -15.58 -12.59 5.16
C THR A 40 -14.19 -12.29 5.75
N LYS A 41 -13.41 -13.33 6.06
CA LYS A 41 -12.02 -13.14 6.51
C LYS A 41 -11.15 -12.55 5.41
N GLU A 42 -11.37 -12.96 4.17
CA GLU A 42 -10.65 -12.42 3.03
C GLU A 42 -11.07 -10.98 2.73
N ALA A 43 -12.36 -10.65 2.71
CA ALA A 43 -12.81 -9.26 2.62
C ALA A 43 -12.21 -8.38 3.74
N GLU A 44 -12.12 -8.89 4.97
CA GLU A 44 -11.45 -8.21 6.08
C GLU A 44 -9.93 -8.07 5.89
N ARG A 45 -9.29 -9.05 5.23
CA ARG A 45 -7.88 -8.97 4.83
C ARG A 45 -7.71 -7.88 3.78
N LEU A 46 -8.49 -7.90 2.71
CA LEU A 46 -8.51 -6.90 1.66
C LEU A 46 -8.75 -5.49 2.23
N MET A 47 -9.74 -5.32 3.11
CA MET A 47 -10.00 -4.06 3.81
C MET A 47 -8.78 -3.56 4.60
N LYS A 48 -8.01 -4.46 5.21
CA LYS A 48 -6.78 -4.09 5.93
C LYS A 48 -5.64 -3.70 4.98
N TRP A 49 -5.66 -4.22 3.76
CA TRP A 49 -4.63 -4.06 2.73
C TRP A 49 -4.95 -2.90 1.76
N GLY A 50 -5.90 -2.03 2.11
CA GLY A 50 -6.31 -0.92 1.25
C GLY A 50 -7.08 -1.35 0.00
N GLN A 51 -7.44 -2.63 -0.07
CA GLN A 51 -8.05 -3.28 -1.22
C GLN A 51 -9.57 -3.09 -1.20
N TYR A 52 -10.01 -1.83 -1.08
CA TYR A 52 -11.38 -1.50 -0.70
C TYR A 52 -12.42 -1.85 -1.76
N GLU A 53 -12.11 -1.66 -3.05
CA GLU A 53 -13.05 -1.98 -4.13
C GLU A 53 -13.29 -3.49 -4.26
N GLU A 54 -12.24 -4.29 -4.11
CA GLU A 54 -12.33 -5.75 -4.17
C GLU A 54 -12.97 -6.31 -2.91
N ALA A 55 -12.62 -5.75 -1.74
CA ALA A 55 -13.32 -6.04 -0.50
C ALA A 55 -14.81 -5.71 -0.60
N ALA A 56 -15.16 -4.57 -1.20
CA ALA A 56 -16.54 -4.19 -1.45
C ALA A 56 -17.23 -5.20 -2.37
N GLY A 57 -16.59 -5.64 -3.45
CA GLY A 57 -17.12 -6.70 -4.33
C GLY A 57 -17.39 -8.02 -3.60
N MET A 58 -16.48 -8.45 -2.72
CA MET A 58 -16.69 -9.64 -1.89
C MET A 58 -17.84 -9.44 -0.88
N LEU A 59 -17.94 -8.27 -0.27
CA LEU A 59 -19.02 -7.92 0.65
C LEU A 59 -20.37 -7.83 -0.06
N GLU A 60 -20.44 -7.35 -1.30
CA GLU A 60 -21.65 -7.33 -2.13
C GLU A 60 -22.16 -8.74 -2.46
N THR A 61 -21.23 -9.68 -2.65
CA THR A 61 -21.58 -11.10 -2.79
C THR A 61 -22.22 -11.62 -1.50
N LYS A 62 -21.64 -11.30 -0.33
CA LYS A 62 -22.22 -11.67 0.98
C LYS A 62 -23.54 -10.97 1.31
N ILE A 63 -23.73 -9.72 0.86
CA ILE A 63 -25.02 -9.02 0.92
C ILE A 63 -26.06 -9.81 0.12
N THR A 64 -25.71 -10.26 -1.09
CA THR A 64 -26.61 -11.07 -1.93
C THR A 64 -26.98 -12.40 -1.26
N ASP A 65 -26.00 -13.10 -0.68
CA ASP A 65 -26.23 -14.35 0.06
C ASP A 65 -27.13 -14.14 1.28
N ALA A 66 -26.89 -13.07 2.06
CA ALA A 66 -27.69 -12.71 3.22
C ALA A 66 -29.13 -12.30 2.83
N MET A 67 -29.30 -11.63 1.70
CA MET A 67 -30.63 -11.34 1.13
C MET A 67 -31.38 -12.62 0.75
N GLN A 68 -30.70 -13.61 0.17
CA GLN A 68 -31.32 -14.87 -0.24
C GLN A 68 -31.66 -15.77 0.94
N SER A 69 -30.81 -15.81 1.96
CA SER A 69 -31.04 -16.59 3.19
C SER A 69 -32.11 -15.95 4.09
N GLY A 70 -32.36 -14.65 3.93
CA GLY A 70 -33.29 -13.88 4.76
C GLY A 70 -32.73 -13.49 6.13
N ASP A 71 -31.42 -13.64 6.36
CA ASP A 71 -30.79 -13.19 7.60
C ASP A 71 -30.61 -11.66 7.60
N SER A 72 -31.60 -10.98 8.19
CA SER A 72 -31.63 -9.52 8.25
C SER A 72 -30.56 -8.92 9.18
N VAL A 73 -30.01 -9.68 10.13
CA VAL A 73 -28.95 -9.20 11.02
C VAL A 73 -27.61 -9.26 10.28
N GLU A 74 -27.34 -10.37 9.63
CA GLU A 74 -26.11 -10.57 8.84
C GLU A 74 -26.07 -9.60 7.64
N LEU A 75 -27.20 -9.43 6.95
CA LEU A 75 -27.35 -8.46 5.87
C LEU A 75 -26.98 -7.04 6.32
N CYS A 76 -27.48 -6.62 7.49
CA CYS A 76 -27.17 -5.30 8.02
C CYS A 76 -25.69 -5.12 8.38
N LEU A 77 -25.05 -6.16 8.94
CA LEU A 77 -23.62 -6.14 9.22
C LEU A 77 -22.79 -5.99 7.94
N PHE A 78 -23.11 -6.76 6.90
CA PHE A 78 -22.41 -6.67 5.61
C PHE A 78 -22.66 -5.34 4.91
N LEU A 79 -23.88 -4.81 4.94
CA LEU A 79 -24.18 -3.48 4.39
C LEU A 79 -23.36 -2.39 5.08
N ASN A 80 -23.25 -2.43 6.42
CA ASN A 80 -22.41 -1.48 7.16
C ASN A 80 -20.93 -1.64 6.82
N ARG A 81 -20.45 -2.87 6.61
CA ARG A 81 -19.06 -3.11 6.26
C ARG A 81 -18.74 -2.70 4.83
N ALA A 82 -19.65 -2.96 3.89
CA ALA A 82 -19.56 -2.51 2.50
C ALA A 82 -19.62 -0.98 2.41
N SER A 83 -20.46 -0.33 3.24
CA SER A 83 -20.47 1.13 3.37
C SER A 83 -19.08 1.65 3.72
N GLU A 84 -18.41 1.08 4.73
CA GLU A 84 -17.05 1.46 5.07
C GLU A 84 -16.05 1.21 3.93
N ALA A 85 -16.16 0.08 3.24
CA ALA A 85 -15.31 -0.24 2.09
C ALA A 85 -15.46 0.82 0.99
N TYR A 86 -16.69 1.15 0.60
CA TYR A 86 -16.96 2.16 -0.41
C TYR A 86 -16.54 3.58 0.03
N LEU A 87 -16.68 3.94 1.32
CA LEU A 87 -16.15 5.24 1.80
C LEU A 87 -14.64 5.32 1.61
N ARG A 88 -13.94 4.25 1.97
CA ARG A 88 -12.48 4.20 1.85
C ARG A 88 -12.01 4.13 0.40
N SER A 89 -12.83 3.63 -0.52
CA SER A 89 -12.56 3.69 -1.96
C SER A 89 -12.96 5.03 -2.61
N GLY A 90 -13.47 5.99 -1.83
CA GLY A 90 -13.95 7.29 -2.34
C GLY A 90 -15.34 7.27 -2.99
N ASN A 91 -16.03 6.12 -3.01
CA ASN A 91 -17.39 6.03 -3.51
C ASN A 91 -18.42 6.39 -2.41
N ILE A 92 -18.51 7.69 -2.12
CA ILE A 92 -19.35 8.24 -1.06
C ILE A 92 -20.84 7.94 -1.30
N THR A 93 -21.29 7.97 -2.56
CA THR A 93 -22.69 7.75 -2.92
C THR A 93 -23.13 6.34 -2.56
N THR A 94 -22.43 5.31 -3.08
CA THR A 94 -22.78 3.93 -2.78
C THR A 94 -22.62 3.63 -1.29
N ALA A 95 -21.59 4.18 -0.64
CA ALA A 95 -21.43 4.03 0.79
C ALA A 95 -22.62 4.56 1.60
N THR A 96 -23.13 5.73 1.22
CA THR A 96 -24.31 6.35 1.86
C THR A 96 -25.53 5.46 1.66
N GLU A 97 -25.79 5.01 0.43
CA GLU A 97 -26.90 4.10 0.11
C GLU A 97 -26.85 2.81 0.94
N ARG A 98 -25.66 2.20 1.09
CA ARG A 98 -25.49 0.98 1.90
C ARG A 98 -25.78 1.25 3.38
N ALA A 99 -25.31 2.37 3.93
CA ALA A 99 -25.57 2.74 5.32
C ALA A 99 -27.06 3.06 5.58
N GLU A 100 -27.72 3.76 4.65
CA GLU A 100 -29.15 4.04 4.72
C GLU A 100 -29.98 2.75 4.67
N THR A 101 -29.63 1.84 3.76
CA THR A 101 -30.27 0.52 3.65
C THR A 101 -30.10 -0.29 4.93
N ALA A 102 -28.87 -0.30 5.50
CA ALA A 102 -28.60 -0.97 6.76
C ALA A 102 -29.42 -0.38 7.92
N LEU A 103 -29.60 0.93 7.94
CA LEU A 103 -30.39 1.64 8.95
C LEU A 103 -31.88 1.39 8.80
N GLU A 104 -32.40 1.36 7.58
CA GLU A 104 -33.81 1.04 7.31
C GLU A 104 -34.13 -0.38 7.77
N LEU A 105 -33.27 -1.35 7.42
CA LEU A 105 -33.39 -2.73 7.86
C LEU A 105 -33.40 -2.85 9.39
N CYS A 106 -32.56 -2.07 10.09
CA CYS A 106 -32.56 -2.02 11.55
C CYS A 106 -33.89 -1.59 12.17
N ARG A 107 -34.72 -0.81 11.47
CA ARG A 107 -36.04 -0.38 11.98
C ARG A 107 -37.05 -1.53 11.98
N GLU A 108 -36.85 -2.52 11.11
CA GLU A 108 -37.71 -3.69 10.97
C GLU A 108 -37.30 -4.84 11.90
N LEU A 109 -36.07 -4.79 12.45
CA LEU A 109 -35.55 -5.82 13.34
C LEU A 109 -36.27 -5.82 14.71
N PRO A 110 -36.37 -6.99 15.38
CA PRO A 110 -36.95 -7.10 16.71
C PRO A 110 -36.27 -6.20 17.75
N LYS A 111 -37.04 -5.80 18.79
CA LYS A 111 -36.53 -5.05 19.94
C LYS A 111 -35.35 -5.80 20.58
N GLY A 112 -34.14 -5.25 20.45
CA GLY A 112 -32.89 -5.87 20.91
C GLY A 112 -31.67 -5.55 20.04
N GLN A 113 -31.87 -5.11 18.80
CA GLN A 113 -30.79 -4.80 17.84
C GLN A 113 -30.32 -3.33 17.86
N ALA A 114 -30.46 -2.64 19.00
CA ALA A 114 -30.13 -1.22 19.12
C ALA A 114 -28.63 -0.93 18.86
N LYS A 115 -27.75 -1.88 19.16
CA LYS A 115 -26.32 -1.78 18.85
C LYS A 115 -26.08 -1.72 17.33
N LEU A 116 -26.86 -2.48 16.56
CA LEU A 116 -26.76 -2.51 15.11
C LEU A 116 -27.31 -1.23 14.49
N ALA A 117 -28.44 -0.71 15.01
CA ALA A 117 -28.95 0.59 14.61
C ALA A 117 -27.96 1.73 14.90
N ALA A 118 -27.31 1.71 16.06
CA ALA A 118 -26.26 2.67 16.40
C ALA A 118 -25.05 2.55 15.46
N LEU A 119 -24.66 1.32 15.07
CA LEU A 119 -23.61 1.09 14.09
C LEU A 119 -23.97 1.65 12.71
N SER A 120 -25.19 1.39 12.22
CA SER A 120 -25.64 1.91 10.92
C SER A 120 -25.69 3.44 10.89
N LEU A 121 -26.14 4.07 11.98
CA LEU A 121 -26.06 5.52 12.12
C LEU A 121 -24.60 6.00 12.12
N GLN A 122 -23.68 5.32 12.81
CA GLN A 122 -22.26 5.70 12.75
C GLN A 122 -21.68 5.60 11.34
N SER A 123 -22.02 4.56 10.57
CA SER A 123 -21.61 4.43 9.16
C SER A 123 -22.16 5.57 8.31
N LEU A 124 -23.45 5.90 8.47
CA LEU A 124 -24.08 7.02 7.76
C LEU A 124 -23.45 8.36 8.14
N GLY A 125 -23.16 8.58 9.42
CA GLY A 125 -22.47 9.77 9.91
C GLY A 125 -21.06 9.90 9.33
N ASN A 126 -20.33 8.80 9.20
CA ASN A 126 -19.02 8.80 8.53
C ASN A 126 -19.15 9.18 7.05
N ALA A 127 -20.19 8.72 6.37
CA ALA A 127 -20.43 9.06 4.97
C ALA A 127 -20.73 10.56 4.78
N HIS A 128 -21.56 11.13 5.65
CA HIS A 128 -21.82 12.57 5.66
C HIS A 128 -20.59 13.40 6.02
N LEU A 129 -19.75 12.92 6.95
CA LEU A 129 -18.50 13.58 7.30
C LEU A 129 -17.55 13.68 6.10
N VAL A 130 -17.36 12.58 5.36
CA VAL A 130 -16.51 12.56 4.15
C VAL A 130 -17.14 13.40 3.02
N ALA A 131 -18.46 13.50 2.97
CA ALA A 131 -19.18 14.41 2.07
C ALA A 131 -19.15 15.88 2.50
N GLU A 132 -18.44 16.22 3.59
CA GLU A 132 -18.38 17.56 4.20
C GLU A 132 -19.75 18.11 4.66
N ASP A 133 -20.76 17.25 4.83
CA ASP A 133 -22.06 17.61 5.39
C ASP A 133 -22.04 17.46 6.92
N PHE A 134 -21.29 18.37 7.56
CA PHE A 134 -21.01 18.33 8.98
C PHE A 134 -22.27 18.39 9.86
N ASP A 135 -23.30 19.13 9.42
CA ASP A 135 -24.56 19.26 10.16
C ASP A 135 -25.32 17.92 10.21
N LYS A 136 -25.43 17.22 9.06
CA LYS A 136 -26.05 15.88 9.04
C LYS A 136 -25.20 14.85 9.76
N ALA A 137 -23.87 14.91 9.63
CA ALA A 137 -22.99 14.02 10.36
C ALA A 137 -23.20 14.16 11.88
N LEU A 138 -23.30 15.40 12.38
CA LEU A 138 -23.58 15.68 13.79
C LEU A 138 -24.93 15.10 14.22
N GLU A 139 -25.99 15.40 13.48
CA GLU A 139 -27.34 14.94 13.78
C GLU A 139 -27.39 13.41 13.88
N VAL A 140 -26.78 12.72 12.91
CA VAL A 140 -26.75 11.26 12.86
C VAL A 140 -25.92 10.67 14.00
N TYR A 141 -24.77 11.25 14.35
CA TYR A 141 -23.98 10.79 15.50
C TYR A 141 -24.69 11.04 16.84
N GLU A 142 -25.42 12.15 16.98
CA GLU A 142 -26.25 12.41 18.18
C GLU A 142 -27.40 11.42 18.30
N GLN A 143 -28.02 11.02 17.18
CA GLN A 143 -29.00 9.95 17.16
C GLN A 143 -28.37 8.61 17.60
N ALA A 144 -27.18 8.27 17.09
CA ALA A 144 -26.45 7.06 17.48
C ALA A 144 -26.12 7.07 18.99
N LEU A 145 -25.68 8.21 19.51
CA LEU A 145 -25.41 8.41 20.94
C LEU A 145 -26.68 8.19 21.78
N LYS A 146 -27.80 8.79 21.38
CA LYS A 146 -29.08 8.67 22.09
C LYS A 146 -29.58 7.22 22.12
N ILE A 147 -29.47 6.50 21.01
CA ILE A 147 -29.84 5.08 20.95
C ILE A 147 -28.90 4.25 21.83
N GLY A 148 -27.59 4.45 21.73
CA GLY A 148 -26.59 3.77 22.54
C GLY A 148 -26.86 3.93 24.04
N VAL A 149 -27.06 5.17 24.50
CA VAL A 149 -27.34 5.45 25.92
C VAL A 149 -28.64 4.79 26.39
N ASN A 150 -29.72 4.88 25.60
CA ASN A 150 -31.03 4.37 26.02
C ASN A 150 -31.11 2.84 26.02
N ALA A 151 -30.41 2.18 25.10
CA ALA A 151 -30.54 0.74 24.90
C ALA A 151 -29.40 -0.08 25.51
N LEU A 152 -28.19 0.46 25.57
CA LEU A 152 -26.97 -0.23 26.03
C LEU A 152 -26.48 0.30 27.39
N GLY A 153 -26.88 1.52 27.75
CA GLY A 153 -26.44 2.22 28.97
C GLY A 153 -25.30 3.21 28.70
N SER A 154 -25.15 4.20 29.59
CA SER A 154 -24.22 5.32 29.42
C SER A 154 -22.74 4.94 29.45
N GLU A 155 -22.41 3.75 29.95
CA GLU A 155 -21.04 3.23 30.08
C GLU A 155 -20.67 2.23 28.97
N ASP A 156 -21.55 2.00 27.98
CA ASP A 156 -21.25 1.07 26.90
C ASP A 156 -20.15 1.60 25.96
N PRO A 157 -19.21 0.74 25.49
CA PRO A 157 -18.18 1.15 24.53
C PRO A 157 -18.69 1.82 23.25
N ALA A 158 -19.90 1.50 22.78
CA ALA A 158 -20.53 2.15 21.63
C ALA A 158 -20.90 3.61 21.91
N VAL A 159 -21.26 3.93 23.16
CA VAL A 159 -21.50 5.32 23.61
C VAL A 159 -20.19 6.11 23.64
N ALA A 160 -19.09 5.47 24.05
CA ALA A 160 -17.75 6.06 23.96
C ALA A 160 -17.36 6.38 22.50
N GLU A 161 -17.64 5.48 21.55
CA GLU A 161 -17.33 5.71 20.13
C GLU A 161 -18.17 6.87 19.55
N ALA A 162 -19.46 6.96 19.87
CA ALA A 162 -20.27 8.10 19.47
C ALA A 162 -19.72 9.43 20.03
N HIS A 163 -19.28 9.44 21.29
CA HIS A 163 -18.60 10.61 21.86
C HIS A 163 -17.28 10.94 21.14
N MET A 164 -16.48 9.96 20.73
CA MET A 164 -15.27 10.20 19.93
C MET A 164 -15.59 10.88 18.59
N LYS A 165 -16.60 10.39 17.87
CA LYS A 165 -17.01 10.92 16.56
C LYS A 165 -17.53 12.35 16.65
N ILE A 166 -18.43 12.62 17.61
CA ILE A 166 -18.94 13.97 17.87
C ILE A 166 -17.80 14.90 18.32
N GLY A 167 -16.88 14.40 19.15
CA GLY A 167 -15.72 15.16 19.60
C GLY A 167 -14.84 15.62 18.43
N ALA A 168 -14.52 14.71 17.51
CA ALA A 168 -13.75 15.01 16.31
C ALA A 168 -14.45 16.06 15.45
N LEU A 169 -15.75 15.90 15.20
CA LEU A 169 -16.55 16.82 14.39
C LEU A 169 -16.54 18.25 14.95
N TYR A 170 -16.66 18.42 16.26
CA TYR A 170 -16.53 19.73 16.89
C TYR A 170 -15.13 20.34 16.73
N ILE A 171 -14.06 19.53 16.71
CA ILE A 171 -12.71 20.04 16.42
C ILE A 171 -12.62 20.54 14.98
N GLU A 172 -13.13 19.78 14.00
CA GLU A 172 -13.18 20.18 12.59
C GLU A 172 -13.93 21.51 12.39
N GLN A 173 -15.02 21.72 13.14
CA GLN A 173 -15.82 22.95 13.10
C GLN A 173 -15.20 24.12 13.91
N GLY A 174 -14.07 23.91 14.59
CA GLY A 174 -13.40 24.91 15.43
C GLY A 174 -14.02 25.09 16.82
N GLU A 175 -15.01 24.29 17.21
CA GLU A 175 -15.65 24.28 18.52
C GLU A 175 -14.85 23.42 19.52
N TYR A 176 -13.62 23.86 19.81
CA TYR A 176 -12.67 23.03 20.54
C TYR A 176 -13.15 22.63 21.94
N ARG A 177 -13.83 23.52 22.68
CA ARG A 177 -14.25 23.25 24.06
C ARG A 177 -15.24 22.08 24.11
N GLU A 178 -16.19 22.06 23.18
CA GLU A 178 -17.19 21.04 22.99
C GLU A 178 -16.52 19.73 22.59
N GLY A 179 -15.62 19.77 21.59
CA GLY A 179 -14.83 18.62 21.16
C GLY A 179 -14.06 17.95 22.29
N TRP A 180 -13.32 18.74 23.08
CA TRP A 180 -12.57 18.27 24.24
C TRP A 180 -13.45 17.66 25.33
N SER A 181 -14.66 18.20 25.54
CA SER A 181 -15.63 17.66 26.49
C SER A 181 -16.08 16.25 26.07
N HIS A 182 -16.33 16.05 24.78
CA HIS A 182 -16.73 14.77 24.21
C HIS A 182 -15.60 13.73 24.27
N PHE A 183 -14.36 14.10 23.91
CA PHE A 183 -13.21 13.21 24.06
C PHE A 183 -12.98 12.76 25.51
N ARG A 184 -13.13 13.67 26.49
CA ARG A 184 -13.01 13.32 27.91
C ARG A 184 -14.07 12.29 28.33
N LYS A 185 -15.33 12.46 27.88
CA LYS A 185 -16.40 11.49 28.15
C LYS A 185 -16.08 10.13 27.54
N ALA A 186 -15.62 10.09 26.30
CA ALA A 186 -15.25 8.85 25.62
C ALA A 186 -14.15 8.08 26.37
N ILE A 187 -13.07 8.76 26.77
CA ILE A 187 -11.99 8.15 27.55
C ILE A 187 -12.53 7.62 28.88
N GLU A 188 -13.34 8.41 29.59
CA GLU A 188 -13.86 8.00 30.90
C GLU A 188 -14.76 6.76 30.81
N ILE A 189 -15.64 6.71 29.80
CA ILE A 189 -16.48 5.53 29.53
C ILE A 189 -15.62 4.30 29.27
N ARG A 190 -14.56 4.40 28.44
CA ARG A 190 -13.64 3.28 28.16
C ARG A 190 -12.85 2.85 29.40
N ARG A 191 -12.44 3.80 30.24
CA ARG A 191 -11.77 3.51 31.52
C ARG A 191 -12.67 2.77 32.49
N ILE A 192 -13.94 3.17 32.61
CA ILE A 192 -14.92 2.54 33.50
C ILE A 192 -15.29 1.14 32.99
N SER A 193 -15.62 1.02 31.70
CA SER A 193 -16.15 -0.21 31.13
C SER A 193 -15.10 -1.31 30.89
N GLN A 194 -13.87 -0.93 30.55
CA GLN A 194 -12.83 -1.88 30.13
C GLN A 194 -11.56 -1.84 30.99
N GLY A 195 -11.45 -0.85 31.87
CA GLY A 195 -10.30 -0.63 32.75
C GLY A 195 -9.31 0.39 32.20
N VAL A 196 -8.57 1.04 33.11
CA VAL A 196 -7.69 2.18 32.81
C VAL A 196 -6.48 1.84 31.90
N ARG A 197 -6.10 0.56 31.84
CA ARG A 197 -4.97 0.04 31.04
C ARG A 197 -5.43 -0.74 29.81
N HIS A 198 -6.70 -0.59 29.41
CA HIS A 198 -7.23 -1.31 28.26
C HIS A 198 -6.66 -0.75 26.95
N PRO A 199 -6.37 -1.59 25.92
CA PRO A 199 -5.82 -1.12 24.64
C PRO A 199 -6.70 -0.08 23.94
N GLU A 200 -8.02 -0.13 24.15
CA GLU A 200 -8.95 0.86 23.59
C GLU A 200 -8.81 2.25 24.26
N VAL A 201 -8.32 2.32 25.51
CA VAL A 201 -7.98 3.60 26.14
C VAL A 201 -6.73 4.20 25.48
N ALA A 202 -5.71 3.37 25.22
CA ALA A 202 -4.53 3.80 24.45
C ALA A 202 -4.91 4.26 23.04
N LEU A 203 -5.77 3.49 22.34
CA LEU A 203 -6.25 3.85 21.00
C LEU A 203 -7.06 5.16 21.01
N SER A 204 -7.82 5.43 22.06
CA SER A 204 -8.52 6.72 22.23
C SER A 204 -7.53 7.87 22.27
N HIS A 205 -6.46 7.72 23.05
CA HIS A 205 -5.39 8.72 23.13
C HIS A 205 -4.66 8.89 21.79
N ILE A 206 -4.35 7.81 21.08
CA ILE A 206 -3.76 7.89 19.73
C ILE A 206 -4.67 8.69 18.78
N ARG A 207 -5.96 8.40 18.75
CA ARG A 207 -6.90 9.10 17.86
C ARG A 207 -7.00 10.58 18.19
N ILE A 208 -7.10 10.92 19.47
CA ILE A 208 -7.11 12.32 19.90
C ILE A 208 -5.79 12.99 19.52
N GLY A 209 -4.66 12.30 19.74
CA GLY A 209 -3.35 12.79 19.35
C GLY A 209 -3.23 13.09 17.86
N ALA A 210 -3.78 12.24 17.01
CA ALA A 210 -3.80 12.42 15.56
C ALA A 210 -4.61 13.66 15.16
N ILE A 211 -5.84 13.77 15.67
CA ILE A 211 -6.72 14.94 15.42
C ILE A 211 -6.04 16.24 15.88
N CYS A 212 -5.36 16.21 17.03
CA CYS A 212 -4.61 17.36 17.53
C CYS A 212 -3.46 17.73 16.61
N ASN A 213 -2.72 16.75 16.09
CA ASN A 213 -1.59 16.97 15.21
C ASN A 213 -2.03 17.59 13.88
N GLU A 214 -3.13 17.10 13.31
CA GLU A 214 -3.73 17.63 12.07
C GLU A 214 -4.16 19.09 12.23
N HIS A 215 -4.65 19.48 13.42
CA HIS A 215 -5.08 20.84 13.73
C HIS A 215 -3.98 21.73 14.34
N GLY A 216 -2.72 21.29 14.36
CA GLY A 216 -1.59 22.08 14.89
C GLY A 216 -1.51 22.18 16.43
N PHE A 217 -2.32 21.42 17.17
CA PHE A 217 -2.27 21.32 18.64
C PHE A 217 -1.17 20.34 19.09
N TYR A 218 0.08 20.57 18.68
CA TYR A 218 1.19 19.64 18.88
C TYR A 218 1.46 19.27 20.35
N PRO A 219 1.45 20.21 21.34
CA PRO A 219 1.67 19.83 22.74
C PRO A 219 0.58 18.89 23.29
N GLN A 220 -0.67 19.09 22.88
CA GLN A 220 -1.80 18.23 23.24
C GLN A 220 -1.68 16.87 22.54
N SER A 221 -1.20 16.86 21.30
CA SER A 221 -0.90 15.64 20.55
C SER A 221 0.14 14.79 21.27
N LEU A 222 1.31 15.35 21.56
CA LEU A 222 2.40 14.68 22.29
C LEU A 222 1.93 14.14 23.64
N ASN A 223 1.18 14.93 24.42
CA ASN A 223 0.65 14.48 25.71
C ASN A 223 -0.32 13.29 25.58
N ASN A 224 -1.11 13.24 24.51
CA ASN A 224 -1.99 12.09 24.28
C ASN A 224 -1.19 10.86 23.80
N TYR A 225 -0.27 11.02 22.86
CA TYR A 225 0.59 9.90 22.44
C TYR A 225 1.43 9.35 23.60
N GLN A 226 1.97 10.20 24.47
CA GLN A 226 2.71 9.78 25.65
C GLN A 226 1.84 8.93 26.60
N LYS A 227 0.57 9.30 26.82
CA LYS A 227 -0.37 8.48 27.60
C LYS A 227 -0.68 7.14 26.95
N ALA A 228 -0.81 7.12 25.63
CA ALA A 228 -0.99 5.86 24.90
C ALA A 228 0.25 4.96 25.05
N LEU A 229 1.44 5.55 24.93
CA LEU A 229 2.72 4.88 25.09
C LEU A 229 2.88 4.31 26.50
N GLU A 230 2.54 5.06 27.55
CA GLU A 230 2.53 4.58 28.94
C GLU A 230 1.64 3.34 29.11
N ILE A 231 0.42 3.37 28.58
CA ILE A 231 -0.50 2.21 28.64
C ILE A 231 0.06 1.01 27.87
N GLN A 232 0.69 1.24 26.72
CA GLN A 232 1.28 0.18 25.89
C GLN A 232 2.49 -0.47 26.56
N LEU A 233 3.42 0.32 27.11
CA LEU A 233 4.63 -0.16 27.78
C LEU A 233 4.33 -0.91 29.09
N GLU A 234 3.21 -0.60 29.76
CA GLU A 234 2.77 -1.37 30.93
C GLU A 234 2.19 -2.75 30.57
N ARG A 235 1.81 -2.95 29.30
CA ARG A 235 1.11 -4.16 28.83
C ARG A 235 1.98 -5.05 27.95
N PHE A 236 2.86 -4.45 27.18
CA PHE A 236 3.73 -5.12 26.23
C PHE A 236 5.19 -4.88 26.62
N GLU A 237 6.08 -5.78 26.18
CA GLU A 237 7.52 -5.49 26.19
C GLU A 237 7.80 -4.27 25.29
N ASP A 238 8.93 -3.59 25.54
CA ASP A 238 9.29 -2.32 24.89
C ASP A 238 9.31 -2.38 23.36
N ASP A 239 9.42 -3.58 22.76
CA ASP A 239 9.55 -3.86 21.32
C ASP A 239 8.24 -4.24 20.60
N HIS A 240 7.08 -4.03 21.24
CA HIS A 240 5.80 -4.36 20.60
C HIS A 240 5.45 -3.39 19.46
N PRO A 241 4.93 -3.85 18.30
CA PRO A 241 4.64 -3.00 17.13
C PRO A 241 3.78 -1.76 17.43
N SER A 242 2.84 -1.86 18.38
CA SER A 242 2.02 -0.72 18.80
C SER A 242 2.81 0.41 19.48
N VAL A 243 3.87 0.08 20.21
CA VAL A 243 4.79 1.04 20.82
C VAL A 243 5.53 1.79 19.71
N ALA A 244 6.02 1.05 18.71
CA ALA A 244 6.74 1.61 17.59
C ALA A 244 5.89 2.60 16.77
N VAL A 245 4.66 2.21 16.40
CA VAL A 245 3.71 3.12 15.73
C VAL A 245 3.48 4.40 16.53
N THR A 246 3.38 4.31 17.85
CA THR A 246 3.20 5.50 18.70
C THR A 246 4.45 6.37 18.73
N CYS A 247 5.65 5.78 18.74
CA CYS A 247 6.91 6.51 18.56
C CYS A 247 6.96 7.23 17.21
N ASN A 248 6.54 6.58 16.11
CA ASN A 248 6.48 7.22 14.80
C ASN A 248 5.59 8.47 14.81
N LEU A 249 4.40 8.36 15.41
CA LEU A 249 3.47 9.48 15.53
C LEU A 249 4.06 10.64 16.35
N ILE A 250 4.77 10.34 17.44
CA ILE A 250 5.50 11.35 18.23
C ILE A 250 6.59 12.02 17.39
N GLY A 251 7.38 11.24 16.65
CA GLY A 251 8.43 11.75 15.77
C GLY A 251 7.89 12.69 14.69
N ARG A 252 6.77 12.30 14.05
CA ARG A 252 6.06 13.16 13.08
C ARG A 252 5.54 14.45 13.73
N THR A 253 5.05 14.39 14.96
CA THR A 253 4.62 15.61 15.68
C THR A 253 5.79 16.54 15.98
N TYR A 254 6.96 16.02 16.38
CA TYR A 254 8.16 16.85 16.53
C TYR A 254 8.64 17.44 15.19
N ARG A 255 8.57 16.68 14.09
CA ARG A 255 8.87 17.19 12.75
C ARG A 255 7.96 18.37 12.39
N ASN A 256 6.66 18.25 12.63
CA ASN A 256 5.70 19.34 12.42
C ASN A 256 5.95 20.57 13.31
N MET A 257 6.60 20.39 14.46
CA MET A 257 7.05 21.49 15.33
C MET A 257 8.37 22.13 14.89
N GLY A 258 9.08 21.54 13.91
CA GLY A 258 10.44 21.93 13.53
C GLY A 258 11.52 21.48 14.52
N GLU A 259 11.21 20.53 15.41
CA GLU A 259 12.15 19.99 16.40
C GLU A 259 12.86 18.76 15.83
N THR A 260 13.77 18.96 14.87
CA THR A 260 14.41 17.91 14.05
C THR A 260 15.07 16.82 14.90
N ASP A 261 15.87 17.17 15.91
CA ASP A 261 16.60 16.19 16.73
C ASP A 261 15.65 15.22 17.46
N SER A 262 14.54 15.75 18.00
CA SER A 262 13.54 14.92 18.67
C SER A 262 12.76 14.08 17.67
N ALA A 263 12.46 14.64 16.49
CA ALA A 263 11.80 13.91 15.43
C ALA A 263 12.62 12.68 15.00
N LEU A 264 13.90 12.88 14.67
CA LEU A 264 14.84 11.83 14.29
C LEU A 264 14.92 10.76 15.37
N PHE A 265 15.14 11.13 16.63
CA PHE A 265 15.24 10.18 17.74
C PHE A 265 14.02 9.25 17.82
N TYR A 266 12.80 9.80 17.74
CA TYR A 266 11.59 8.98 17.85
C TYR A 266 11.28 8.17 16.59
N LEU A 267 11.63 8.69 15.41
CA LEU A 267 11.48 7.98 14.14
C LEU A 267 12.47 6.81 14.00
N GLU A 268 13.74 7.02 14.35
CA GLU A 268 14.78 5.98 14.42
C GLU A 268 14.36 4.88 15.41
N LYS A 269 13.96 5.29 16.63
CA LYS A 269 13.45 4.35 17.63
C LYS A 269 12.25 3.55 17.12
N SER A 270 11.33 4.17 16.38
CA SER A 270 10.20 3.45 15.79
C SER A 270 10.66 2.35 14.82
N VAL A 271 11.58 2.67 13.91
CA VAL A 271 12.10 1.71 12.94
C VAL A 271 12.82 0.55 13.62
N GLU A 272 13.66 0.83 14.61
CA GLU A 272 14.39 -0.20 15.37
C GLU A 272 13.46 -1.18 16.09
N LEU A 273 12.40 -0.68 16.74
CA LEU A 273 11.42 -1.52 17.43
C LEU A 273 10.61 -2.37 16.44
N LEU A 274 10.29 -1.81 15.28
CA LEU A 274 9.59 -2.51 14.20
C LEU A 274 10.42 -3.65 13.63
N GLU A 275 11.69 -3.40 13.30
CA GLU A 275 12.63 -4.42 12.83
C GLU A 275 12.81 -5.53 13.87
N ALA A 276 12.97 -5.18 15.14
CA ALA A 276 13.06 -6.17 16.23
C ALA A 276 11.79 -7.04 16.30
N SER A 277 10.62 -6.47 16.08
CA SER A 277 9.35 -7.20 16.12
C SER A 277 9.18 -8.23 14.99
N LEU A 278 9.82 -8.02 13.83
CA LEU A 278 9.79 -8.97 12.70
C LEU A 278 10.38 -10.34 13.07
N SER A 279 11.40 -10.36 13.94
CA SER A 279 12.05 -11.59 14.40
C SER A 279 11.13 -12.50 15.24
N ARG A 280 10.01 -11.98 15.72
CA ARG A 280 9.02 -12.69 16.55
C ARG A 280 7.86 -13.26 15.74
N VAL A 281 7.83 -13.03 14.43
CA VAL A 281 6.74 -13.48 13.58
C VAL A 281 6.95 -14.94 13.18
N GLU A 282 5.99 -15.80 13.54
CA GLU A 282 6.13 -17.26 13.41
C GLU A 282 5.65 -17.81 12.06
N THR A 283 4.83 -17.07 11.31
CA THR A 283 4.26 -17.54 10.04
C THR A 283 4.58 -16.62 8.86
N ALA A 284 4.72 -17.20 7.66
CA ALA A 284 5.02 -16.46 6.43
C ALA A 284 3.96 -15.38 6.10
N GLU A 285 2.68 -15.68 6.31
CA GLU A 285 1.58 -14.72 6.12
C GLU A 285 1.63 -13.54 7.10
N GLN A 286 1.93 -13.81 8.38
CA GLN A 286 2.06 -12.75 9.38
C GLN A 286 3.30 -11.89 9.09
N LEU A 287 4.36 -12.51 8.56
CA LEU A 287 5.61 -11.83 8.24
C LEU A 287 5.43 -10.89 7.06
N GLU A 288 4.68 -11.32 6.03
CA GLU A 288 4.29 -10.46 4.90
C GLU A 288 3.57 -9.18 5.36
N LEU A 289 2.55 -9.38 6.20
CA LEU A 289 1.75 -8.27 6.73
C LEU A 289 2.56 -7.35 7.66
N ALA A 290 3.51 -7.92 8.40
CA ALA A 290 4.39 -7.15 9.25
C ALA A 290 5.37 -6.33 8.41
N ILE A 291 6.00 -6.90 7.38
CA ILE A 291 6.97 -6.21 6.51
C ILE A 291 6.35 -5.00 5.81
N ILE A 292 5.14 -5.14 5.24
CA ILE A 292 4.45 -4.00 4.59
C ILE A 292 4.20 -2.86 5.59
N LYS A 293 3.74 -3.20 6.80
CA LYS A 293 3.52 -2.20 7.85
C LYS A 293 4.81 -1.57 8.32
N VAL A 294 5.92 -2.31 8.30
CA VAL A 294 7.23 -1.84 8.70
C VAL A 294 7.77 -0.87 7.64
N SER A 295 7.67 -1.21 6.34
CA SER A 295 8.16 -0.37 5.23
C SER A 295 7.48 1.00 5.19
N GLU A 296 6.17 1.07 5.43
CA GLU A 296 5.42 2.36 5.51
C GLU A 296 5.97 3.30 6.61
N GLN A 297 6.62 2.76 7.64
CA GLN A 297 7.06 3.54 8.80
C GLN A 297 8.46 4.13 8.62
N TYR A 298 9.22 3.72 7.59
CA TYR A 298 10.52 4.32 7.25
C TYR A 298 10.35 5.69 6.57
N GLN A 299 9.27 5.88 5.83
CA GLN A 299 9.07 7.07 4.99
C GLN A 299 9.28 8.39 5.75
N PRO A 300 8.67 8.61 6.94
CA PRO A 300 8.87 9.87 7.66
C PRO A 300 10.32 10.11 8.09
N LEU A 301 11.08 9.04 8.38
CA LEU A 301 12.50 9.12 8.75
C LEU A 301 13.37 9.45 7.55
N ILE A 302 13.20 8.71 6.45
CA ILE A 302 13.96 8.90 5.22
C ILE A 302 13.73 10.32 4.69
N SER A 303 12.48 10.79 4.58
CA SER A 303 12.19 12.14 4.11
C SER A 303 12.86 13.20 4.99
N LEU A 304 12.81 13.06 6.32
CA LEU A 304 13.44 14.01 7.23
C LEU A 304 14.97 14.01 7.11
N LEU A 305 15.60 12.85 6.93
CA LEU A 305 17.05 12.76 6.72
C LEU A 305 17.47 13.45 5.41
N LEU A 306 16.68 13.30 4.35
CA LEU A 306 16.91 13.96 3.07
C LEU A 306 16.76 15.47 3.15
N GLU A 307 15.71 15.97 3.83
CA GLU A 307 15.49 17.40 4.11
C GLU A 307 16.67 18.04 4.85
N GLU A 308 17.26 17.30 5.79
CA GLU A 308 18.44 17.75 6.56
C GLU A 308 19.78 17.55 5.80
N GLY A 309 19.73 17.04 4.56
CA GLY A 309 20.92 16.77 3.75
C GLY A 309 21.76 15.57 4.21
N ARG A 310 21.24 14.75 5.14
CA ARG A 310 21.87 13.51 5.65
C ARG A 310 21.65 12.34 4.67
N THR A 311 22.08 12.53 3.42
CA THR A 311 21.77 11.64 2.29
C THR A 311 22.34 10.23 2.41
N GLU A 312 23.50 10.07 3.03
CA GLU A 312 24.12 8.76 3.27
C GLU A 312 23.32 7.91 4.27
N GLU A 313 22.83 8.54 5.34
CA GLU A 313 22.00 7.88 6.33
C GLU A 313 20.61 7.56 5.78
N ALA A 314 20.03 8.51 5.03
CA ALA A 314 18.77 8.30 4.31
C ALA A 314 18.87 7.09 3.37
N PHE A 315 19.97 6.97 2.62
CA PHE A 315 20.24 5.82 1.75
C PHE A 315 20.22 4.50 2.52
N GLY A 316 20.92 4.42 3.66
CA GLY A 316 20.90 3.21 4.49
C GLY A 316 19.50 2.81 4.96
N TYR A 317 18.64 3.78 5.30
CA TYR A 317 17.25 3.51 5.64
C TYR A 317 16.37 3.17 4.43
N ILE A 318 16.65 3.72 3.24
CA ILE A 318 15.98 3.33 1.98
C ILE A 318 16.24 1.85 1.70
N GLU A 319 17.51 1.41 1.73
CA GLU A 319 17.87 0.01 1.47
C GLU A 319 17.30 -0.92 2.54
N ARG A 320 17.29 -0.51 3.82
CA ARG A 320 16.59 -1.26 4.87
C ARG A 320 15.08 -1.32 4.63
N SER A 321 14.45 -0.25 4.14
CA SER A 321 13.00 -0.26 3.85
C SER A 321 12.63 -1.21 2.71
N LYS A 322 13.57 -1.49 1.79
CA LYS A 322 13.47 -2.50 0.72
C LYS A 322 13.56 -3.94 1.23
N LEU A 323 13.60 -4.18 2.53
CA LEU A 323 13.35 -5.50 3.14
C LEU A 323 12.04 -6.17 2.66
N LYS A 324 11.13 -5.40 2.02
CA LYS A 324 9.97 -5.89 1.28
C LYS A 324 10.30 -6.52 -0.09
N GLU A 325 11.21 -5.94 -0.86
CA GLU A 325 11.67 -6.49 -2.16
C GLU A 325 12.45 -7.80 -1.97
N LEU A 326 13.11 -7.98 -0.82
CA LEU A 326 13.85 -9.20 -0.48
C LEU A 326 12.95 -10.42 -0.22
N LYS A 327 11.65 -10.21 0.06
CA LYS A 327 10.68 -11.29 0.19
C LYS A 327 10.00 -11.60 -1.15
N GLU A 328 9.67 -10.57 -1.94
CA GLU A 328 9.13 -10.71 -3.30
C GLU A 328 10.16 -11.32 -4.26
N ALA A 329 11.45 -10.96 -4.14
CA ALA A 329 12.56 -11.60 -4.85
C ALA A 329 12.81 -13.07 -4.44
N PHE A 330 12.27 -13.51 -3.29
CA PHE A 330 12.34 -14.91 -2.86
C PHE A 330 11.16 -15.76 -3.38
N GLU A 331 10.07 -15.14 -3.84
CA GLU A 331 8.86 -15.86 -4.25
C GLU A 331 8.47 -15.65 -5.73
N GLU A 332 8.78 -14.52 -6.37
CA GLU A 332 8.42 -14.32 -7.79
C GLU A 332 9.26 -13.22 -8.47
N ARG A 333 10.14 -13.65 -9.40
CA ARG A 333 10.22 -13.08 -10.75
C ARG A 333 10.48 -11.56 -10.86
N TYR A 334 11.74 -11.16 -11.09
CA TYR A 334 12.02 -9.99 -11.93
C TYR A 334 13.17 -10.22 -12.91
N GLU A 335 12.84 -9.91 -14.17
CA GLU A 335 13.71 -9.73 -15.31
C GLU A 335 14.68 -8.58 -15.04
N ILE A 336 15.95 -8.92 -14.89
CA ILE A 336 17.05 -7.97 -15.04
C ILE A 336 17.67 -8.32 -16.40
N ASP A 337 17.68 -7.38 -17.36
CA ASP A 337 18.39 -7.56 -18.64
C ASP A 337 19.90 -7.53 -18.38
N LEU A 338 20.41 -8.69 -17.95
CA LEU A 338 21.82 -8.94 -17.65
C LEU A 338 22.58 -9.24 -18.94
N GLY A 339 22.74 -8.21 -19.79
CA GLY A 339 23.76 -8.16 -20.83
C GLY A 339 23.81 -9.34 -21.82
N THR A 340 24.85 -9.37 -22.65
CA THR A 340 25.03 -10.41 -23.69
C THR A 340 25.93 -11.55 -23.21
N GLY A 341 25.57 -12.81 -23.46
CA GLY A 341 26.41 -13.98 -23.15
C GLY A 341 25.60 -15.21 -22.70
N GLU A 342 26.28 -16.16 -22.04
CA GLU A 342 25.71 -17.42 -21.51
C GLU A 342 24.58 -17.17 -20.48
N MET A 343 24.63 -16.08 -19.72
CA MET A 343 23.59 -15.69 -18.77
C MET A 343 22.26 -15.34 -19.44
N LYS A 344 22.29 -14.60 -20.55
CA LYS A 344 21.09 -14.27 -21.33
C LYS A 344 20.49 -15.51 -21.97
N GLU A 345 21.33 -16.40 -22.50
CA GLU A 345 20.90 -17.69 -23.03
C GLU A 345 20.20 -18.53 -21.94
N ASN A 346 20.75 -18.56 -20.72
CA ASN A 346 20.13 -19.25 -19.59
C ASN A 346 18.83 -18.58 -19.11
N LEU A 347 18.73 -17.25 -19.15
CA LEU A 347 17.52 -16.52 -18.79
C LEU A 347 16.39 -16.75 -19.81
N ASP A 348 16.71 -16.62 -21.11
CA ASP A 348 15.79 -16.88 -22.22
C ASP A 348 15.31 -18.34 -22.19
N GLU A 349 16.21 -19.28 -21.87
CA GLU A 349 15.88 -20.71 -21.74
C GLU A 349 15.04 -21.00 -20.49
N SER A 350 15.31 -20.34 -19.36
CA SER A 350 14.48 -20.45 -18.15
C SER A 350 13.05 -19.95 -18.40
N GLN A 351 12.89 -18.85 -19.14
CA GLN A 351 11.58 -18.32 -19.53
C GLN A 351 10.83 -19.28 -20.47
N ARG A 352 11.52 -19.86 -21.46
CA ARG A 352 10.95 -20.88 -22.36
C ARG A 352 10.43 -22.08 -21.56
N LEU A 353 11.26 -22.64 -20.69
CA LEU A 353 10.93 -23.79 -19.84
C LEU A 353 9.76 -23.50 -18.88
N ALA A 354 9.69 -22.29 -18.32
CA ALA A 354 8.57 -21.90 -17.48
C ALA A 354 7.23 -21.88 -18.23
N GLY A 355 7.21 -21.37 -19.46
CA GLY A 355 6.01 -21.40 -20.30
C GLY A 355 5.59 -22.83 -20.68
N GLU A 356 6.54 -23.70 -20.96
CA GLU A 356 6.26 -25.13 -21.25
C GLU A 356 5.72 -25.88 -20.03
N LEU A 357 6.20 -25.57 -18.82
CA LEU A 357 5.67 -26.15 -17.58
C LEU A 357 4.22 -25.75 -17.34
N GLU A 358 3.88 -24.48 -17.55
CA GLU A 358 2.51 -23.97 -17.38
C GLU A 358 1.54 -24.67 -18.35
N GLU A 359 1.93 -24.80 -19.62
CA GLU A 359 1.13 -25.49 -20.63
C GLU A 359 0.95 -26.99 -20.30
N LEU A 360 2.02 -27.66 -19.84
CA LEU A 360 1.95 -29.08 -19.44
C LEU A 360 1.10 -29.29 -18.19
N GLU A 361 1.13 -28.38 -17.21
CA GLU A 361 0.29 -28.44 -16.02
C GLU A 361 -1.18 -28.22 -16.35
N GLU A 362 -1.49 -27.28 -17.25
CA GLU A 362 -2.85 -27.05 -17.75
C GLU A 362 -3.38 -28.28 -18.48
N GLN A 363 -2.62 -28.84 -19.43
CA GLN A 363 -3.00 -30.06 -20.16
C GLN A 363 -3.22 -31.25 -19.21
N LEU A 364 -2.37 -31.41 -18.19
CA LEU A 364 -2.50 -32.47 -17.19
C LEU A 364 -3.75 -32.29 -16.33
N ALA A 365 -4.04 -31.05 -15.91
CA ALA A 365 -5.22 -30.72 -15.11
C ALA A 365 -6.52 -30.92 -15.91
N GLU A 366 -6.54 -30.53 -17.18
CA GLU A 366 -7.67 -30.76 -18.08
C GLU A 366 -7.95 -32.25 -18.29
N GLU A 367 -6.91 -33.07 -18.51
CA GLU A 367 -7.06 -34.51 -18.68
C GLU A 367 -7.55 -35.18 -17.39
N GLN A 368 -7.02 -34.77 -16.23
CA GLN A 368 -7.43 -35.28 -14.92
C GLN A 368 -8.85 -34.88 -14.52
N ALA A 369 -9.33 -33.72 -14.99
CA ALA A 369 -10.69 -33.24 -14.73
C ALA A 369 -11.78 -33.95 -15.55
N LYS A 370 -11.40 -34.76 -16.56
CA LYS A 370 -12.36 -35.54 -17.35
C LYS A 370 -13.04 -36.63 -16.52
N PRO A 371 -14.32 -36.96 -16.79
CA PRO A 371 -14.98 -38.10 -16.16
C PRO A 371 -14.23 -39.41 -16.41
N ASP A 372 -14.23 -40.36 -15.45
CA ASP A 372 -13.46 -41.62 -15.51
C ASP A 372 -13.62 -42.43 -16.82
N SER A 373 -14.74 -42.28 -17.53
CA SER A 373 -15.00 -42.95 -18.80
C SER A 373 -14.31 -42.32 -20.02
N LEU A 374 -13.82 -41.08 -19.89
CA LEU A 374 -13.20 -40.27 -20.94
C LEU A 374 -11.76 -39.87 -20.61
N ARG A 375 -11.30 -40.16 -19.38
CA ARG A 375 -9.93 -39.92 -18.92
C ARG A 375 -8.99 -40.96 -19.52
N ASP A 376 -7.88 -40.49 -20.09
CA ASP A 376 -6.83 -41.36 -20.61
C ASP A 376 -5.64 -41.43 -19.63
N ASP A 377 -5.53 -42.55 -18.92
CA ASP A 377 -4.47 -42.75 -17.93
C ASP A 377 -3.07 -42.87 -18.59
N GLU A 378 -2.97 -43.18 -19.88
CA GLU A 378 -1.69 -43.23 -20.62
C GLU A 378 -1.21 -41.81 -20.95
N ILE A 379 -2.13 -40.92 -21.35
CA ILE A 379 -1.83 -39.48 -21.57
C ILE A 379 -1.44 -38.80 -20.25
N ILE A 380 -2.12 -39.10 -19.14
CA ILE A 380 -1.76 -38.58 -17.82
C ILE A 380 -0.35 -39.01 -17.41
N ALA A 381 0.01 -40.28 -17.68
CA ALA A 381 1.34 -40.78 -17.36
C ALA A 381 2.43 -40.09 -18.19
N ASP A 382 2.20 -39.88 -19.48
CA ASP A 382 3.13 -39.23 -20.40
C ASP A 382 3.32 -37.73 -20.10
N LEU A 383 2.21 -37.01 -19.84
CA LEU A 383 2.24 -35.60 -19.40
C LEU A 383 2.93 -35.47 -18.04
N SER A 384 2.66 -36.36 -17.10
CA SER A 384 3.31 -36.34 -15.78
C SER A 384 4.82 -36.60 -15.87
N GLN A 385 5.25 -37.49 -16.76
CA GLN A 385 6.67 -37.75 -16.99
C GLN A 385 7.35 -36.55 -17.65
N THR A 386 6.76 -36.01 -18.71
CA THR A 386 7.29 -34.84 -19.43
C THR A 386 7.38 -33.62 -18.52
N LEU A 387 6.37 -33.41 -17.67
CA LEU A 387 6.37 -32.36 -16.66
C LEU A 387 7.51 -32.54 -15.65
N ALA A 388 7.79 -33.77 -15.21
CA ALA A 388 8.88 -34.04 -14.27
C ALA A 388 10.26 -33.79 -14.89
N GLU A 389 10.47 -34.21 -16.14
CA GLU A 389 11.72 -33.99 -16.89
C GLU A 389 11.96 -32.48 -17.15
N THR A 390 10.93 -31.77 -17.59
CA THR A 390 10.99 -30.31 -17.83
C THR A 390 11.25 -29.54 -16.52
N LYS A 391 10.70 -30.01 -15.39
CA LYS A 391 10.98 -29.43 -14.06
C LYS A 391 12.44 -29.60 -13.67
N GLU A 392 13.02 -30.78 -13.89
CA GLU A 392 14.43 -31.04 -13.58
C GLU A 392 15.38 -30.15 -14.39
N GLU A 393 15.08 -29.95 -15.67
CA GLU A 393 15.83 -29.05 -16.56
C GLU A 393 15.71 -27.58 -16.12
N TYR A 394 14.50 -27.13 -15.82
CA TYR A 394 14.24 -25.79 -15.27
C TYR A 394 15.04 -25.53 -13.99
N PHE A 395 15.03 -26.47 -13.03
CA PHE A 395 15.78 -26.31 -11.77
C PHE A 395 17.30 -26.31 -11.98
N THR A 396 17.79 -27.02 -13.00
CA THR A 396 19.21 -27.03 -13.35
C THR A 396 19.66 -25.67 -13.90
N ILE A 397 18.89 -25.09 -14.82
CA ILE A 397 19.15 -23.75 -15.36
C ILE A 397 19.01 -22.69 -14.27
N ALA A 398 17.98 -22.77 -13.42
CA ALA A 398 17.81 -21.86 -12.28
C ALA A 398 19.00 -21.90 -11.30
N ALA A 399 19.57 -23.08 -11.04
CA ALA A 399 20.76 -23.21 -10.21
C ALA A 399 22.03 -22.60 -10.87
N GLN A 400 22.15 -22.68 -12.19
CA GLN A 400 23.24 -22.05 -12.94
C GLN A 400 23.14 -20.52 -12.89
N ILE A 401 21.94 -19.97 -13.14
CA ILE A 401 21.61 -18.55 -12.98
C ILE A 401 21.98 -18.08 -11.57
N GLN A 402 21.57 -18.80 -10.52
CA GLN A 402 21.88 -18.46 -9.12
C GLN A 402 23.37 -18.49 -8.78
N SER A 403 24.17 -19.23 -9.53
CA SER A 403 25.62 -19.35 -9.33
C SER A 403 26.44 -18.34 -10.13
N ASP A 404 25.80 -17.58 -11.03
CA ASP A 404 26.46 -16.57 -11.87
C ASP A 404 26.87 -15.34 -11.03
N PRO A 405 28.12 -14.83 -11.14
CA PRO A 405 28.60 -13.67 -10.38
C PRO A 405 27.79 -12.37 -10.61
N ASP A 406 27.29 -12.14 -11.82
CA ASP A 406 26.53 -10.94 -12.17
C ASP A 406 25.09 -11.01 -11.63
N TYR A 407 24.50 -12.21 -11.62
CA TYR A 407 23.23 -12.48 -10.92
C TYR A 407 23.39 -12.44 -9.40
N ALA A 408 24.49 -12.99 -8.87
CA ALA A 408 24.81 -12.93 -7.45
C ALA A 408 25.05 -11.49 -6.98
N PHE A 409 25.57 -10.59 -7.83
CA PHE A 409 25.66 -9.15 -7.55
C PHE A 409 24.28 -8.48 -7.54
N ALA A 410 23.44 -8.75 -8.54
CA ALA A 410 22.09 -8.19 -8.63
C ALA A 410 21.14 -8.67 -7.50
N VAL A 411 21.36 -9.87 -6.95
CA VAL A 411 20.47 -10.50 -5.96
C VAL A 411 21.03 -10.48 -4.53
N ARG A 412 22.33 -10.28 -4.30
CA ARG A 412 22.93 -10.31 -2.94
C ARG A 412 23.30 -8.97 -2.34
N VAL A 413 23.39 -7.89 -3.09
CA VAL A 413 23.79 -6.62 -2.49
C VAL A 413 22.54 -5.95 -1.96
N ASN A 414 22.29 -6.15 -0.67
CA ASN A 414 21.43 -5.29 0.13
C ASN A 414 22.38 -4.32 0.85
N PRO A 415 22.92 -3.30 0.14
CA PRO A 415 24.04 -2.53 0.64
C PRO A 415 23.56 -1.77 1.87
N THR A 416 24.25 -1.98 2.99
CA THR A 416 23.89 -1.31 4.26
C THR A 416 24.24 0.18 4.24
N ASP A 417 25.13 0.58 3.33
CA ASP A 417 25.49 1.96 3.03
C ASP A 417 25.94 2.12 1.58
N ILE A 418 25.94 3.37 1.11
CA ILE A 418 26.27 3.72 -0.27
C ILE A 418 27.72 3.40 -0.63
N GLY A 419 28.64 3.35 0.34
CA GLY A 419 30.04 2.99 0.14
C GLY A 419 30.22 1.53 -0.28
N VAL A 420 29.46 0.61 0.34
CA VAL A 420 29.43 -0.80 -0.06
C VAL A 420 28.94 -0.94 -1.50
N LEU A 421 27.79 -0.31 -1.83
CA LEU A 421 27.25 -0.31 -3.19
C LEU A 421 28.29 0.17 -4.22
N ARG A 422 28.99 1.28 -3.92
CA ARG A 422 30.04 1.82 -4.79
C ARG A 422 31.20 0.87 -5.00
N GLY A 423 31.60 0.13 -3.96
CA GLY A 423 32.70 -0.84 -4.03
C GLY A 423 32.40 -2.01 -4.96
N ASP A 424 31.12 -2.40 -5.03
CA ASP A 424 30.67 -3.55 -5.78
C ASP A 424 30.27 -3.20 -7.24
N LEU A 425 30.06 -1.91 -7.57
CA LEU A 425 29.77 -1.46 -8.93
C LEU A 425 30.93 -1.72 -9.92
N PRO A 426 30.67 -2.34 -11.09
CA PRO A 426 31.67 -2.49 -12.15
C PRO A 426 32.18 -1.14 -12.69
N GLU A 427 33.41 -1.14 -13.20
CA GLU A 427 34.02 0.05 -13.79
C GLU A 427 33.23 0.51 -15.03
N GLY A 428 33.03 1.83 -15.17
CA GLY A 428 32.23 2.41 -16.27
C GLY A 428 30.71 2.38 -16.04
N GLN A 429 30.20 1.73 -14.99
CA GLN A 429 28.77 1.72 -14.68
C GLN A 429 28.35 2.84 -13.74
N LYS A 430 27.15 3.38 -13.97
CA LYS A 430 26.46 4.28 -13.04
C LYS A 430 25.05 3.80 -12.75
N LEU A 431 24.65 3.94 -11.49
CA LEU A 431 23.33 3.62 -11.01
C LEU A 431 22.55 4.93 -10.81
N LEU A 432 21.32 5.00 -11.31
CA LEU A 432 20.41 6.09 -11.00
C LEU A 432 19.25 5.55 -10.16
N MET A 433 19.06 6.08 -8.96
CA MET A 433 17.98 5.68 -8.04
C MET A 433 17.07 6.87 -7.77
N ILE A 434 15.77 6.59 -7.67
CA ILE A 434 14.72 7.61 -7.59
C ILE A 434 13.94 7.41 -6.30
N TYR A 435 14.08 8.34 -5.36
CA TYR A 435 13.29 8.33 -4.14
C TYR A 435 12.33 9.52 -4.12
N SER A 436 11.03 9.24 -3.99
CA SER A 436 10.00 10.27 -3.87
C SER A 436 9.74 10.61 -2.40
N SER A 437 9.57 11.90 -2.14
CA SER A 437 8.93 12.41 -0.93
C SER A 437 7.57 13.04 -1.30
N ASP A 438 6.85 13.54 -0.29
CA ASP A 438 5.56 14.22 -0.51
C ASP A 438 5.71 15.49 -1.40
N GLU A 439 6.86 16.16 -1.36
CA GLU A 439 7.07 17.47 -2.02
C GLU A 439 8.09 17.45 -3.15
N GLU A 440 9.12 16.61 -3.03
CA GLU A 440 10.28 16.60 -3.93
C GLU A 440 10.72 15.18 -4.29
N LEU A 441 11.45 15.08 -5.39
CA LEU A 441 12.07 13.86 -5.87
C LEU A 441 13.59 13.95 -5.67
N TYR A 442 14.14 12.94 -5.00
CA TYR A 442 15.56 12.80 -4.73
C TYR A 442 16.16 11.76 -5.66
N LEU A 443 17.11 12.19 -6.48
CA LEU A 443 17.80 11.35 -7.43
C LEU A 443 19.22 11.07 -6.96
N PHE A 444 19.57 9.81 -6.81
CA PHE A 444 20.94 9.39 -6.49
C PHE A 444 21.62 8.89 -7.75
N CYS A 445 22.74 9.52 -8.14
CA CYS A 445 23.65 8.98 -9.14
C CYS A 445 24.85 8.36 -8.43
N VAL A 446 24.96 7.04 -8.47
CA VAL A 446 26.00 6.27 -7.75
C VAL A 446 26.98 5.67 -8.76
N SER A 447 28.27 5.79 -8.47
CA SER A 447 29.36 5.22 -9.26
C SER A 447 30.50 4.78 -8.35
N ARG A 448 31.41 3.97 -8.87
CA ARG A 448 32.60 3.55 -8.11
C ARG A 448 33.40 4.73 -7.54
N ASP A 449 33.52 5.81 -8.31
CA ASP A 449 34.35 6.97 -7.96
C ASP A 449 33.66 7.96 -7.00
N GLY A 450 32.34 7.91 -6.89
CA GLY A 450 31.57 8.83 -6.06
C GLY A 450 30.06 8.65 -6.21
N TYR A 451 29.31 9.36 -5.37
CA TYR A 451 27.87 9.52 -5.57
C TYR A 451 27.50 11.00 -5.50
N GLU A 452 26.41 11.35 -6.17
CA GLU A 452 25.82 12.68 -6.16
C GLU A 452 24.30 12.56 -6.00
N VAL A 453 23.72 13.50 -5.25
CA VAL A 453 22.27 13.56 -5.03
C VAL A 453 21.76 14.89 -5.56
N LYS A 454 20.73 14.83 -6.42
CA LYS A 454 20.05 16.01 -6.96
C LYS A 454 18.57 15.96 -6.59
N THR A 455 18.03 17.13 -6.30
CA THR A 455 16.63 17.31 -5.91
C THR A 455 15.86 17.97 -7.04
N VAL A 456 14.68 17.43 -7.32
CA VAL A 456 13.78 17.90 -8.38
C VAL A 456 12.42 18.23 -7.75
N PRO A 457 11.88 19.44 -7.95
CA PRO A 457 10.66 19.90 -7.28
C PRO A 457 9.40 19.34 -7.98
N VAL A 458 9.22 18.03 -7.90
CA VAL A 458 8.07 17.30 -8.44
C VAL A 458 7.47 16.43 -7.34
N THR A 459 6.15 16.56 -7.16
CA THR A 459 5.40 15.78 -6.17
C THR A 459 5.19 14.34 -6.65
N GLN A 460 5.04 13.42 -5.70
CA GLN A 460 4.70 12.03 -6.00
C GLN A 460 3.45 11.91 -6.87
N ASP A 461 2.37 12.64 -6.54
CA ASP A 461 1.12 12.64 -7.33
C ASP A 461 1.34 13.07 -8.79
N SER A 462 2.22 14.05 -9.03
CA SER A 462 2.52 14.53 -10.38
C SER A 462 3.32 13.48 -11.17
N LEU A 463 4.26 12.82 -10.50
CA LEU A 463 5.01 11.73 -11.09
C LEU A 463 4.09 10.55 -11.40
N ASP A 464 3.27 10.11 -10.45
CA ASP A 464 2.30 9.02 -10.60
C ASP A 464 1.32 9.30 -11.73
N TYR A 465 0.85 10.54 -11.87
CA TYR A 465 0.04 10.98 -13.00
C TYR A 465 0.78 10.79 -14.34
N LEU A 466 2.04 11.24 -14.44
CA LEU A 466 2.84 11.10 -15.66
C LEU A 466 3.10 9.64 -16.01
N VAL A 467 3.46 8.81 -15.02
CA VAL A 467 3.67 7.37 -15.18
C VAL A 467 2.38 6.69 -15.62
N SER A 468 1.26 6.95 -14.94
CA SER A 468 -0.06 6.40 -15.30
C SER A 468 -0.46 6.82 -16.70
N ARG A 469 -0.24 8.08 -17.07
CA ARG A 469 -0.55 8.60 -18.40
C ARG A 469 0.33 7.96 -19.47
N CYS A 470 1.61 7.73 -19.17
CA CYS A 470 2.53 7.00 -20.05
C CYS A 470 2.04 5.57 -20.29
N ARG A 471 1.67 4.85 -19.22
CA ARG A 471 1.13 3.48 -19.30
C ARG A 471 -0.15 3.40 -20.13
N GLU A 472 -1.08 4.32 -19.93
CA GLU A 472 -2.32 4.41 -20.71
C GLU A 472 -2.02 4.58 -22.22
N LEU A 473 -1.15 5.54 -22.55
CA LEU A 473 -0.76 5.84 -23.93
C LEU A 473 0.01 4.69 -24.60
N CYS A 474 0.67 3.84 -23.82
CA CYS A 474 1.42 2.68 -24.30
C CYS A 474 0.68 1.33 -24.14
N SER A 475 -0.58 1.33 -23.70
CA SER A 475 -1.34 0.12 -23.39
C SER A 475 -1.66 -0.74 -24.63
N ALA A 476 -1.81 -2.05 -24.42
CA ALA A 476 -2.19 -3.00 -25.47
C ALA A 476 -3.58 -2.71 -26.05
N GLU A 477 -4.54 -2.27 -25.22
CA GLU A 477 -5.87 -1.85 -25.67
C GLU A 477 -5.79 -0.64 -26.61
N LYS A 478 -4.93 0.33 -26.29
CA LYS A 478 -4.69 1.50 -27.14
C LYS A 478 -4.01 1.11 -28.46
N ALA A 479 -3.02 0.22 -28.41
CA ALA A 479 -2.40 -0.34 -29.61
C ALA A 479 -3.43 -1.08 -30.49
N GLN A 480 -4.33 -1.86 -29.89
CA GLN A 480 -5.40 -2.56 -30.61
C GLN A 480 -6.42 -1.56 -31.20
N GLU A 481 -6.76 -0.49 -30.49
CA GLU A 481 -7.61 0.60 -30.99
C GLU A 481 -7.00 1.24 -32.24
N LEU A 482 -5.71 1.58 -32.19
CA LEU A 482 -4.98 2.17 -33.31
C LEU A 482 -4.82 1.21 -34.49
N TYR A 483 -4.62 -0.08 -34.22
CA TYR A 483 -4.63 -1.13 -35.24
C TYR A 483 -5.99 -1.22 -35.95
N ASN A 484 -7.08 -1.26 -35.17
CA ASN A 484 -8.44 -1.32 -35.70
C ASN A 484 -8.81 -0.08 -36.54
N LYS A 485 -8.23 1.09 -36.22
CA LYS A 485 -8.37 2.32 -37.01
C LYS A 485 -7.45 2.36 -38.24
N GLY A 486 -6.61 1.34 -38.47
CA GLY A 486 -5.67 1.27 -39.60
C GLY A 486 -4.47 2.22 -39.47
N MET A 487 -4.17 2.64 -38.24
CA MET A 487 -3.20 3.71 -37.95
C MET A 487 -1.84 3.18 -37.47
N LEU A 488 -1.71 1.89 -37.14
CA LEU A 488 -0.50 1.32 -36.53
C LEU A 488 0.71 1.17 -37.49
N PHE A 489 0.47 1.03 -38.79
CA PHE A 489 1.51 0.69 -39.79
C PHE A 489 1.72 1.76 -40.87
N SER A 490 1.05 2.91 -40.76
CA SER A 490 1.05 3.97 -41.79
C SER A 490 1.87 5.21 -41.43
N TRP A 491 2.69 5.15 -40.36
CA TRP A 491 3.40 6.33 -39.88
C TRP A 491 4.72 6.53 -40.62
N SER A 492 4.82 7.64 -41.34
CA SER A 492 6.10 8.23 -41.71
C SER A 492 6.33 9.44 -40.81
N TRP A 493 7.57 9.61 -40.33
CA TRP A 493 8.00 10.76 -39.52
C TRP A 493 8.00 12.08 -40.31
N GLU A 494 7.46 12.10 -41.54
CA GLU A 494 7.36 13.28 -42.40
C GLU A 494 5.96 13.93 -42.35
N ASP A 495 5.00 13.38 -41.60
CA ASP A 495 3.62 13.87 -41.47
C ASP A 495 3.38 14.66 -40.16
N ASP A 496 4.28 15.61 -39.85
CA ASP A 496 4.27 16.50 -38.65
C ASP A 496 3.02 17.44 -38.53
N GLY A 497 1.96 17.20 -39.30
CA GLY A 497 0.70 17.97 -39.29
C GLY A 497 -0.57 17.14 -39.46
N ALA A 498 -0.50 15.82 -39.37
CA ALA A 498 -1.67 14.95 -39.44
C ALA A 498 -2.36 14.84 -38.06
N LYS A 499 -3.68 15.03 -37.99
CA LYS A 499 -4.48 14.90 -36.75
C LYS A 499 -4.17 13.66 -35.89
N PRO A 500 -3.97 12.46 -36.48
CA PRO A 500 -3.48 11.29 -35.77
C PRO A 500 -2.22 11.49 -34.92
N TYR A 501 -1.23 12.21 -35.44
CA TYR A 501 0.02 12.46 -34.76
C TYR A 501 -0.17 13.41 -33.58
N ASP A 502 -0.96 14.47 -33.79
CA ASP A 502 -1.32 15.42 -32.74
C ASP A 502 -2.14 14.80 -31.60
N GLU A 503 -3.01 13.84 -31.91
CA GLU A 503 -3.90 13.21 -30.92
C GLU A 503 -3.25 12.03 -30.18
N GLU A 504 -2.34 11.29 -30.80
CA GLU A 504 -1.84 10.01 -30.27
C GLU A 504 -0.34 10.02 -29.91
N VAL A 505 0.51 10.70 -30.71
CA VAL A 505 1.98 10.71 -30.51
C VAL A 505 2.43 11.88 -29.66
N ARG A 506 1.88 13.05 -29.93
CA ARG A 506 2.25 14.29 -29.26
C ARG A 506 2.01 14.24 -27.74
N PRO A 507 0.93 13.65 -27.22
CA PRO A 507 0.76 13.47 -25.77
C PRO A 507 1.84 12.56 -25.18
N LEU A 508 2.20 11.47 -25.85
CA LEU A 508 3.25 10.56 -25.38
C LEU A 508 4.62 11.23 -25.37
N ILE A 509 4.97 11.97 -26.43
CA ILE A 509 6.21 12.77 -26.48
C ILE A 509 6.22 13.80 -25.34
N SER A 510 5.09 14.45 -25.05
CA SER A 510 4.99 15.42 -23.96
C SER A 510 5.23 14.77 -22.59
N VAL A 511 4.64 13.61 -22.34
CA VAL A 511 4.82 12.86 -21.08
C VAL A 511 6.26 12.39 -20.93
N LEU A 512 6.84 11.81 -21.99
CA LEU A 512 8.23 11.34 -21.98
C LEU A 512 9.25 12.47 -21.86
N SER A 513 8.97 13.63 -22.46
CA SER A 513 9.82 14.82 -22.28
C SER A 513 9.80 15.27 -20.82
N ALA A 514 8.61 15.36 -20.20
CA ALA A 514 8.51 15.72 -18.79
C ALA A 514 9.28 14.73 -17.89
N LEU A 515 9.16 13.43 -18.14
CA LEU A 515 9.89 12.41 -17.39
C LEU A 515 11.41 12.48 -17.63
N TYR A 516 11.86 12.80 -18.85
CA TYR A 516 13.27 13.04 -19.13
C TYR A 516 13.82 14.26 -18.37
N ASP A 517 13.08 15.37 -18.41
CA ASP A 517 13.45 16.63 -17.74
C ASP A 517 13.54 16.43 -16.22
N TYR A 518 12.70 15.55 -15.65
CA TYR A 518 12.74 15.26 -14.22
C TYR A 518 13.76 14.21 -13.81
N LEU A 519 13.94 13.14 -14.58
CA LEU A 519 14.73 11.99 -14.14
C LEU A 519 16.16 11.97 -14.70
N VAL A 520 16.39 12.57 -15.86
CA VAL A 520 17.64 12.40 -16.61
C VAL A 520 18.38 13.71 -16.82
N GLU A 521 17.69 14.78 -17.21
CA GLU A 521 18.29 16.10 -17.38
C GLU A 521 19.13 16.54 -16.16
N PRO A 522 18.72 16.27 -14.90
CA PRO A 522 19.52 16.65 -13.75
C PRO A 522 20.93 16.07 -13.77
N PHE A 523 21.13 14.88 -14.36
CA PHE A 523 22.42 14.19 -14.44
C PHE A 523 23.01 14.09 -15.85
N GLU A 524 22.58 14.92 -16.81
CA GLU A 524 23.00 14.78 -18.21
C GLU A 524 24.54 14.73 -18.36
N VAL A 525 25.26 15.58 -17.61
CA VAL A 525 26.73 15.64 -17.61
C VAL A 525 27.37 14.42 -16.97
N GLU A 526 26.85 13.98 -15.83
CA GLU A 526 27.39 12.83 -15.11
C GLU A 526 27.16 11.55 -15.92
N LEU A 527 26.01 11.41 -16.59
CA LEU A 527 25.66 10.24 -17.38
C LEU A 527 26.40 10.17 -18.73
N GLU A 528 26.89 11.29 -19.28
CA GLU A 528 27.70 11.29 -20.52
C GLU A 528 28.98 10.44 -20.43
N SER A 529 29.53 10.31 -19.22
CA SER A 529 30.74 9.53 -18.93
C SER A 529 30.47 8.05 -18.63
N ALA A 530 29.21 7.63 -18.52
CA ALA A 530 28.84 6.27 -18.21
C ALA A 530 28.90 5.37 -19.46
N GLU A 531 29.52 4.20 -19.34
CA GLU A 531 29.45 3.15 -20.36
C GLU A 531 28.09 2.46 -20.32
N ILE A 532 27.55 2.25 -19.11
CA ILE A 532 26.23 1.69 -18.85
C ILE A 532 25.56 2.50 -17.74
N VAL A 533 24.28 2.83 -17.94
CA VAL A 533 23.43 3.48 -16.93
C VAL A 533 22.31 2.52 -16.57
N THR A 534 22.24 2.13 -15.31
CA THR A 534 21.17 1.29 -14.76
C THR A 534 20.25 2.16 -13.92
N PHE A 535 18.98 2.21 -14.28
CA PHE A 535 17.96 2.84 -13.45
C PHE A 535 17.42 1.79 -12.49
N VAL A 536 17.45 2.11 -11.21
CA VAL A 536 16.85 1.27 -10.17
C VAL A 536 15.60 1.99 -9.70
N PRO A 537 14.39 1.46 -10.00
CA PRO A 537 13.19 1.94 -9.36
C PRO A 537 13.32 1.68 -7.86
N SER A 538 13.05 2.69 -7.03
CA SER A 538 12.93 2.53 -5.58
C SER A 538 11.54 3.00 -5.17
N GLY A 539 10.58 2.10 -5.32
CA GLY A 539 9.15 2.37 -5.10
C GLY A 539 8.31 2.16 -6.34
#